data_AF-I3DCJ2-F1
#
_entry.id   AF-I3DCJ2-F1
#
_cell.length_a   1.000
_cell.length_b   1.000
_cell.length_c   1.000
_cell.angle_alpha   90.00
_cell.angle_beta   90.00
_cell.angle_gamma   90.00
#
_symmetry.space_group_name_H-M   'P 1'
#
loop_
_entity.id
_entity.type
_entity.pdbx_description
1 polymer ?
#
loop_
_entity_poly.entity_id
_entity_poly.type
_entity_poly.pdbx_seq_one_letter_code
_entity_poly.pdbx_strand_id
1 'polypeptide(L)' 'MKKLTLLLAFGILYPTFPIVSLANQVQHNQQNDTQYHCDGRQYCAEMRTCDEARYFNRYCPNVKMDGDRDGKPCERRCGS' A
#
# COMPACT_ATOMS: atom_id res chain seq x y z
N MET A 1 31.33 12.91 47.73
CA MET A 1 32.07 14.17 47.59
C MET A 1 32.27 14.46 46.11
N LYS A 2 31.65 15.54 45.60
CA LYS A 2 31.99 16.34 44.41
C LYS A 2 32.29 15.51 43.13
N LYS A 3 31.48 15.57 42.09
CA LYS A 3 31.26 16.80 41.30
C LYS A 3 29.93 16.74 40.55
N LEU A 4 28.99 17.52 41.08
CA LEU A 4 27.85 18.09 40.37
C LEU A 4 28.41 19.21 39.48
N THR A 5 28.58 18.98 38.18
CA THR A 5 28.92 20.03 37.21
C THR A 5 27.71 20.26 36.33
N LEU A 6 26.83 21.13 36.85
CA LEU A 6 25.72 21.77 36.15
C LEU A 6 26.29 22.93 35.32
N LEU A 7 25.72 23.12 34.12
CA LEU A 7 25.64 24.35 33.30
C LEU A 7 26.55 24.52 32.05
N LEU A 8 25.87 24.40 30.91
CA LEU A 8 25.83 25.36 29.79
C LEU A 8 27.00 25.37 28.78
N ALA A 9 26.87 24.55 27.74
CA ALA A 9 27.30 24.93 26.40
C ALA A 9 26.25 24.49 25.36
N PHE A 10 25.84 25.48 24.59
CA PHE A 10 24.77 25.49 23.60
C PHE A 10 25.01 24.52 22.42
N GLY A 11 23.91 24.06 21.84
CA GLY A 11 23.90 23.08 20.76
C GLY A 11 24.58 23.54 19.47
N ILE A 12 25.60 22.78 19.05
CA ILE A 12 26.17 22.88 17.70
C ILE A 12 26.68 21.55 17.13
N LEU A 13 26.24 20.39 17.65
CA LEU A 13 26.76 19.10 17.13
C LEU A 13 25.75 18.07 16.66
N TYR A 14 24.44 18.32 16.72
CA TYR A 14 23.53 17.61 15.81
C TYR A 14 22.45 18.58 15.32
N PRO A 15 22.52 19.03 14.05
CA PRO A 15 21.58 19.97 13.49
C PRO A 15 20.17 19.37 13.51
N THR A 16 19.23 20.20 13.90
CA THR A 16 17.82 20.06 13.60
C THR A 16 17.66 19.87 12.10
N PHE A 17 17.32 18.65 11.66
CA PHE A 17 16.72 18.45 10.36
C PHE A 17 15.21 18.32 10.55
N PRO A 18 14.42 19.40 10.41
CA PRO A 18 13.04 19.27 9.99
C PRO A 18 13.05 19.09 8.47
N ILE A 19 13.05 17.84 8.00
CA ILE A 19 12.58 17.53 6.64
C ILE A 19 11.35 16.64 6.76
N VAL A 20 10.22 17.26 7.10
CA VAL A 20 8.92 16.71 6.74
C VAL A 20 8.73 16.89 5.24
N SER A 21 8.23 15.83 4.60
CA SER A 21 7.63 15.72 3.27
C SER A 21 8.55 15.70 2.04
N LEU A 22 9.01 14.49 1.70
CA LEU A 22 9.05 14.07 0.30
C LEU A 22 7.60 13.84 -0.16
N ALA A 23 6.87 14.94 -0.39
CA ALA A 23 5.71 14.90 -1.26
C ALA A 23 6.20 14.48 -2.65
N ASN A 24 6.04 13.19 -2.99
CA ASN A 24 5.32 12.73 -4.18
C ASN A 24 5.68 11.26 -4.50
N GLN A 25 5.07 10.33 -3.77
CA GLN A 25 4.44 9.19 -4.41
C GLN A 25 2.96 9.26 -4.03
N VAL A 26 2.24 10.19 -4.65
CA VAL A 26 0.88 9.86 -5.06
C VAL A 26 1.02 8.77 -6.13
N GLN A 27 1.29 7.54 -5.70
CA GLN A 27 0.95 6.38 -6.51
C GLN A 27 -0.35 5.87 -5.93
N HIS A 28 -1.43 6.37 -6.53
CA HIS A 28 -2.75 5.78 -6.51
C HIS A 28 -2.62 4.25 -6.51
N ASN A 29 -2.91 3.60 -5.38
CA ASN A 29 -4.00 2.62 -5.32
C ASN A 29 -4.31 2.14 -3.89
N GLN A 30 -4.82 3.03 -3.06
CA GLN A 30 -5.46 2.61 -1.81
C GLN A 30 -6.74 3.40 -1.53
N GLN A 31 -7.46 3.76 -2.59
CA GLN A 31 -8.72 4.51 -2.53
C GLN A 31 -9.86 3.87 -3.33
N ASN A 32 -9.88 2.54 -3.46
CA ASN A 32 -11.00 1.83 -4.09
C ASN A 32 -11.62 0.72 -3.23
N ASP A 33 -11.25 0.62 -1.95
CA ASP A 33 -11.81 -0.44 -1.08
C ASP A 33 -13.31 -0.23 -0.81
N THR A 34 -13.85 0.97 -1.07
CA THR A 34 -15.28 1.28 -0.95
C THR A 34 -16.06 1.15 -2.26
N GLN A 35 -15.41 0.87 -3.40
CA GLN A 35 -16.10 0.84 -4.71
C GLN A 35 -16.53 -0.55 -5.16
N TYR A 36 -15.91 -1.61 -4.63
CA TYR A 36 -16.11 -2.96 -5.15
C TYR A 36 -16.99 -3.77 -4.20
N HIS A 37 -17.94 -4.51 -4.77
CA HIS A 37 -18.79 -5.45 -4.05
C HIS A 37 -18.94 -6.73 -4.86
N CYS A 38 -19.11 -7.85 -4.16
CA CYS A 38 -19.29 -9.14 -4.80
C CYS A 38 -20.67 -9.19 -5.47
N ASP A 39 -20.67 -9.17 -6.80
CA ASP A 39 -21.87 -9.14 -7.64
C ASP A 39 -22.02 -10.41 -8.49
N GLY A 40 -21.18 -11.43 -8.25
CA GLY A 40 -21.23 -12.72 -8.93
C GLY A 40 -20.27 -12.88 -10.11
N ARG A 41 -19.46 -11.86 -10.43
CA ARG A 41 -18.39 -11.99 -11.42
C ARG A 41 -17.30 -12.95 -10.96
N GLN A 42 -16.75 -13.72 -11.90
CA GLN A 42 -15.80 -14.80 -11.62
C GLN A 42 -14.52 -14.71 -12.45
N TYR A 43 -14.55 -14.05 -13.61
CA TYR A 43 -13.46 -14.09 -14.60
C TYR A 43 -12.86 -12.72 -14.90
N CYS A 44 -11.62 -12.73 -15.37
CA CYS A 44 -10.86 -11.51 -15.71
C CYS A 44 -11.45 -10.63 -16.81
N ALA A 45 -12.27 -11.20 -17.70
CA ALA A 45 -12.95 -10.44 -18.74
C ALA A 45 -14.00 -9.48 -18.17
N GLU A 46 -14.49 -9.77 -16.97
CA GLU A 46 -15.52 -8.99 -16.28
C GLU A 46 -14.93 -7.88 -15.39
N MET A 47 -13.62 -7.93 -15.15
CA MET A 47 -12.88 -6.94 -14.35
C MET A 47 -12.35 -5.80 -15.23
N ARG A 48 -12.54 -4.57 -14.76
CA ARG A 48 -12.12 -3.34 -15.42
C ARG A 48 -10.70 -2.93 -15.03
N THR A 49 -10.31 -3.18 -13.79
CA THR A 49 -9.00 -2.81 -13.26
C THR A 49 -8.33 -3.97 -12.51
N CYS A 50 -7.01 -3.87 -12.33
CA CYS A 50 -6.27 -4.85 -11.56
C CYS A 50 -6.58 -4.79 -10.06
N ASP A 51 -6.92 -3.62 -9.51
CA ASP A 51 -7.32 -3.50 -8.11
C ASP A 51 -8.68 -4.11 -7.85
N GLU A 52 -9.60 -3.97 -8.80
CA GLU A 52 -10.90 -4.66 -8.76
C GLU A 52 -10.68 -6.18 -8.80
N ALA A 53 -9.86 -6.68 -9.71
CA ALA A 53 -9.52 -8.11 -9.75
C ALA A 53 -8.91 -8.59 -8.43
N ARG A 54 -7.97 -7.83 -7.85
CA ARG A 54 -7.34 -8.12 -6.54
C ARG A 54 -8.36 -8.13 -5.41
N TYR A 55 -9.29 -7.20 -5.41
CA TYR A 55 -10.40 -7.16 -4.45
C TYR A 55 -11.25 -8.42 -4.56
N PHE A 56 -11.69 -8.78 -5.78
CA PHE A 56 -12.51 -9.96 -5.99
C PHE A 56 -11.78 -11.25 -5.62
N ASN A 57 -10.48 -11.38 -5.94
CA ASN A 57 -9.68 -12.54 -5.55
C ASN A 57 -9.59 -12.73 -4.03
N ARG A 58 -9.55 -11.63 -3.28
CA ARG A 58 -9.39 -11.64 -1.83
C ARG A 58 -10.71 -11.76 -1.06
N TYR A 59 -11.78 -11.12 -1.55
CA TYR A 59 -12.99 -10.91 -0.75
C TYR A 59 -14.24 -11.58 -1.32
N CYS A 60 -14.23 -12.03 -2.59
CA CYS A 60 -15.41 -12.62 -3.22
C CYS A 60 -15.31 -14.14 -3.38
N PRO A 61 -16.39 -14.89 -3.07
CA PRO A 61 -16.39 -16.34 -3.24
C PRO A 61 -16.47 -16.74 -4.72
N ASN A 62 -16.04 -17.97 -5.03
CA ASN A 62 -16.19 -18.61 -6.35
C ASN A 62 -15.49 -17.90 -7.53
N VAL A 63 -14.51 -17.04 -7.25
CA VAL A 63 -13.69 -16.38 -8.26
C VAL A 63 -12.72 -17.37 -8.94
N LYS A 64 -12.51 -17.20 -10.25
CA LYS A 64 -11.72 -18.08 -11.12
C LYS A 64 -10.80 -17.26 -12.01
N MET A 65 -9.90 -16.50 -11.38
CA MET A 65 -9.04 -15.54 -12.06
C MET A 65 -7.57 -15.62 -11.67
N ASP A 66 -7.24 -16.38 -10.63
CA ASP A 66 -5.89 -16.65 -10.14
C ASP A 66 -5.58 -18.14 -10.41
N GLY A 67 -5.01 -18.39 -11.58
CA GLY A 67 -4.79 -19.73 -12.13
C GLY A 67 -3.57 -20.42 -11.54
N ASP A 68 -2.51 -19.68 -11.23
CA ASP A 68 -1.29 -20.21 -10.60
C ASP A 68 -1.31 -20.13 -9.06
N ARG A 69 -2.30 -19.43 -8.49
CA ARG A 69 -2.54 -19.28 -7.04
C ARG A 69 -1.42 -18.54 -6.34
N ASP A 70 -0.78 -17.60 -7.03
CA ASP A 70 0.26 -16.74 -6.45
C ASP A 70 -0.32 -15.50 -5.74
N GLY A 71 -1.66 -15.35 -5.76
CA GLY A 71 -2.38 -14.23 -5.18
C GLY A 71 -2.54 -13.03 -6.12
N LYS A 72 -2.02 -13.11 -7.36
CA LYS A 72 -2.15 -12.09 -8.41
C LYS A 72 -3.15 -12.56 -9.47
N PRO A 73 -4.39 -12.06 -9.41
CA PRO A 73 -5.38 -12.43 -10.40
C PRO A 73 -5.06 -11.81 -11.77
N CYS A 74 -5.57 -12.44 -12.83
CA CYS A 74 -5.51 -11.95 -14.20
C CYS A 74 -4.08 -11.79 -14.72
N GLU A 75 -3.31 -12.88 -14.71
CA GLU A 75 -1.87 -12.96 -14.98
C GLU A 75 -1.49 -12.26 -16.30
N ARG A 76 -2.34 -12.35 -17.31
CA ARG A 76 -2.10 -11.73 -18.63
C ARG A 76 -2.28 -10.22 -18.70
N ARG A 77 -3.05 -9.62 -17.77
CA ARG A 77 -3.39 -8.18 -17.78
C ARG A 77 -2.80 -7.42 -16.60
N CYS A 78 -2.62 -8.11 -15.47
CA CYS A 78 -2.19 -7.56 -14.20
C CYS A 78 -0.84 -8.11 -13.74
N GLY A 79 -0.30 -9.12 -14.43
CA GLY A 79 1.05 -9.60 -14.24
C GLY A 79 2.04 -8.48 -14.56
N SER A 80 2.77 -8.07 -13.53
CA SER A 80 3.96 -7.22 -13.62
C SER A 80 5.13 -7.99 -14.20
#